data_AF-A0A371NYK8-F1
#
_entry.id   AF-A0A371NYK8-F1
#
_cell.length_a   1.000
_cell.length_b   1.000
_cell.length_c   1.000
_cell.angle_alpha   90.00
_cell.angle_beta   90.00
_cell.angle_gamma   90.00
#
_symmetry.space_group_name_H-M   'P 1'
#
loop_
_entity.id
_entity.type
_entity.pdbx_description
1 polymer ?
#
loop_
_entity_poly.entity_id
_entity_poly.type
_entity_poly.pdbx_seq_one_letter_code
_entity_poly.pdbx_strand_id
1 'polypeptide(L)'
;MSDRRPLRFVIVGVLNTAVDFVLLFLLTALGMPVFFANIISTSVAFGFSFFANRSFTFRSGGDARVQIVKFTIVTLVSLWLLQPAVIWAVSAIIGNLFSDEVVLLIGKACATVVSMTWNYLLYARFVFPPAADHTEVME
;
A
#
# COMPACT_ATOMS: atom_id res chain seq x y z
N MET A 1 -20.91 15.20 -0.57
CA MET A 1 -20.84 13.92 0.19
C MET A 1 -19.37 13.70 0.54
N SER A 2 -18.96 13.93 1.79
CA SER A 2 -17.54 13.90 2.20
C SER A 2 -16.86 12.63 1.68
N ASP A 3 -15.84 12.78 0.84
CA ASP A 3 -15.26 11.70 0.06
C ASP A 3 -14.50 10.76 1.01
N ARG A 4 -15.18 9.71 1.52
CA ARG A 4 -14.65 8.80 2.57
C ARG A 4 -13.54 7.86 2.06
N ARG A 5 -12.95 8.12 0.89
CA ARG A 5 -11.94 7.27 0.24
C ARG A 5 -10.65 7.13 1.06
N PRO A 6 -10.09 8.18 1.68
CA PRO A 6 -8.91 8.03 2.53
C PRO A 6 -9.16 7.11 3.72
N LEU A 7 -10.33 7.23 4.36
CA LEU A 7 -10.71 6.36 5.48
C LEU A 7 -10.85 4.90 5.02
N ARG A 8 -11.49 4.65 3.87
CA ARG A 8 -11.58 3.30 3.31
C ARG A 8 -10.21 2.74 2.96
N PHE A 9 -9.31 3.56 2.43
CA PHE A 9 -7.93 3.16 2.14
C PHE A 9 -7.19 2.72 3.41
N VAL A 10 -7.29 3.50 4.49
CA VAL A 10 -6.71 3.13 5.79
C VAL A 10 -7.33 1.85 6.33
N ILE A 11 -8.65 1.68 6.26
CA ILE A 11 -9.33 0.44 6.68
C ILE A 11 -8.82 -0.76 5.88
N VAL A 12 -8.70 -0.64 4.56
CA VAL A 12 -8.16 -1.71 3.71
C VAL A 12 -6.70 -2.01 4.07
N GLY A 13 -5.89 -0.99 4.40
CA GLY A 13 -4.53 -1.17 4.89
C GLY A 13 -4.46 -1.98 6.19
N VAL A 14 -5.29 -1.63 7.18
CA VAL A 14 -5.37 -2.35 8.46
C VAL A 14 -5.82 -3.80 8.25
N LEU A 15 -6.86 -4.01 7.44
CA LEU A 15 -7.34 -5.36 7.12
C LEU A 15 -6.31 -6.18 6.36
N ASN A 16 -5.58 -5.56 5.43
CA ASN A 16 -4.50 -6.21 4.70
C ASN A 16 -3.41 -6.72 5.66
N THR A 17 -2.98 -5.87 6.59
CA THR A 17 -2.01 -6.26 7.62
C THR A 17 -2.57 -7.37 8.51
N ALA A 18 -3.83 -7.29 8.94
CA ALA A 18 -4.46 -8.34 9.72
C ALA A 18 -4.50 -9.70 8.97
N VAL A 19 -4.88 -9.70 7.69
CA VAL A 19 -4.89 -10.89 6.85
C VAL A 19 -3.49 -11.51 6.73
N ASP A 20 -2.47 -10.68 6.50
CA ASP A 20 -1.08 -11.13 6.40
C ASP A 20 -0.61 -11.79 7.71
N PHE A 21 -0.76 -11.10 8.84
CA PHE A 21 -0.35 -11.65 10.14
C PHE A 21 -1.09 -12.93 10.50
N VAL A 22 -2.43 -12.97 10.32
CA VAL A 22 -3.22 -14.17 10.63
C VAL A 22 -2.77 -15.36 9.78
N LEU A 23 -2.58 -15.16 8.47
CA LEU A 23 -2.12 -16.23 7.58
C LEU A 23 -0.69 -16.67 7.90
N LEU A 24 0.21 -15.72 8.16
CA LEU A 24 1.58 -16.02 8.54
C LEU A 24 1.62 -16.90 9.79
N PHE A 25 0.97 -16.47 10.87
CA PHE A 25 0.95 -17.22 12.12
C PHE A 25 0.27 -18.58 11.98
N LEU A 26 -0.86 -18.66 11.27
CA LEU A 26 -1.54 -19.92 11.01
C LEU A 26 -0.63 -20.91 10.27
N LEU A 27 0.00 -20.48 9.17
CA LEU A 27 0.89 -21.34 8.39
C LEU A 27 2.11 -21.79 9.18
N THR A 28 2.72 -20.89 9.97
CA THR A 28 3.83 -21.26 10.85
C THR A 28 3.42 -22.24 11.95
N ALA A 29 2.21 -22.09 12.52
CA ALA A 29 1.68 -23.01 13.52
C ALA A 29 1.40 -24.41 12.94
N LEU A 30 1.14 -24.50 11.64
CA LEU A 30 1.02 -25.76 10.89
C LEU A 30 2.39 -26.38 10.53
N GLY A 31 3.50 -25.81 11.00
CA GLY A 31 4.85 -26.31 10.78
C GLY A 31 5.49 -25.87 9.46
N MET A 32 4.87 -24.94 8.72
CA MET A 32 5.47 -24.39 7.50
C MET A 32 6.68 -23.51 7.86
N PRO A 33 7.82 -23.63 7.15
CA PRO A 33 8.94 -22.73 7.35
C PRO A 33 8.54 -21.27 7.13
N VAL A 34 8.98 -20.38 8.02
CA VAL A 34 8.61 -18.96 8.06
C VAL A 34 8.80 -18.27 6.70
N PHE A 35 9.85 -18.63 5.97
CA PHE A 35 10.11 -18.09 4.63
C PHE A 35 8.95 -18.35 3.66
N PHE A 36 8.49 -19.59 3.55
CA PHE A 36 7.37 -19.96 2.67
C PHE A 36 6.03 -19.43 3.19
N ALA A 37 5.83 -19.48 4.51
CA ALA A 37 4.64 -18.93 5.15
C ALA A 37 4.49 -17.43 4.83
N ASN A 38 5.57 -16.67 4.91
CA ASN A 38 5.60 -15.24 4.59
C ASN A 38 5.35 -14.96 3.11
N ILE A 39 5.91 -15.76 2.20
CA ILE A 39 5.63 -15.60 0.76
C ILE A 39 4.14 -15.78 0.48
N ILE A 40 3.52 -16.81 1.06
CA ILE A 40 2.10 -17.10 0.86
C ILE A 40 1.23 -16.01 1.51
N SER A 41 1.49 -15.65 2.76
CA SER A 41 0.70 -14.66 3.49
C SER A 41 0.74 -13.30 2.79
N THR A 42 1.93 -12.84 2.42
CA THR A 42 2.12 -11.54 1.76
C THR A 42 1.50 -11.52 0.37
N SER A 43 1.56 -12.64 -0.38
CA SER A 43 0.91 -12.76 -1.69
C SER A 43 -0.61 -12.69 -1.59
N VAL A 44 -1.20 -13.38 -0.61
CA VAL A 44 -2.65 -13.37 -0.37
C VAL A 44 -3.10 -11.98 0.11
N ALA A 45 -2.36 -11.36 1.03
CA ALA A 45 -2.62 -10.01 1.50
C ALA A 45 -2.54 -9.01 0.33
N PHE A 46 -1.49 -9.07 -0.48
CA PHE A 46 -1.34 -8.21 -1.66
C PHE A 46 -2.52 -8.34 -2.63
N GLY A 47 -2.95 -9.57 -2.92
CA GLY A 47 -4.15 -9.83 -3.74
C GLY A 47 -5.41 -9.25 -3.11
N PHE A 48 -5.62 -9.48 -1.81
CA PHE A 48 -6.73 -8.89 -1.05
C PHE A 48 -6.73 -7.36 -1.12
N SER A 49 -5.58 -6.72 -0.93
CA SER A 49 -5.41 -5.27 -1.01
C SER A 49 -5.80 -4.74 -2.39
N PHE A 50 -5.39 -5.41 -3.47
CA PHE A 50 -5.80 -5.02 -4.82
C PHE A 50 -7.32 -5.07 -4.99
N PHE A 51 -7.96 -6.20 -4.65
CA PHE A 51 -9.40 -6.37 -4.83
C PHE A 51 -10.21 -5.44 -3.92
N ALA A 52 -9.79 -5.26 -2.67
CA ALA A 52 -10.44 -4.37 -1.71
C ALA A 52 -10.29 -2.90 -2.14
N ASN A 53 -9.11 -2.47 -2.58
CA ASN A 53 -8.94 -1.12 -3.09
C ASN A 53 -9.76 -0.87 -4.36
N ARG A 54 -9.76 -1.82 -5.30
CA ARG A 54 -10.53 -1.71 -6.54
C ARG A 54 -12.03 -1.64 -6.30
N SER A 55 -12.59 -2.55 -5.49
CA SER A 55 -14.05 -2.71 -5.33
C SER A 55 -14.65 -1.84 -4.22
N PHE A 56 -13.90 -1.56 -3.15
CA PHE A 56 -14.42 -0.86 -1.97
C PHE A 56 -13.90 0.58 -1.85
N THR A 57 -12.57 0.78 -1.93
CA THR A 57 -11.95 2.11 -1.77
C THR A 57 -12.27 3.02 -2.94
N PHE A 58 -11.93 2.59 -4.17
CA PHE A 58 -12.01 3.42 -5.37
C PHE A 58 -13.20 3.07 -6.28
N ARG A 59 -13.82 1.90 -6.10
CA ARG A 59 -15.00 1.44 -6.87
C ARG A 59 -14.80 1.58 -8.40
N SER A 60 -13.65 1.15 -8.91
CA SER A 60 -13.28 1.34 -10.32
C SER A 60 -13.77 0.18 -11.19
N GLY A 61 -14.41 0.52 -12.32
CA GLY A 61 -14.94 -0.43 -13.31
C GLY A 61 -14.00 -0.77 -14.46
N GLY A 62 -12.75 -0.28 -14.46
CA GLY A 62 -11.78 -0.53 -15.54
C GLY A 62 -11.23 -1.96 -15.59
N ASP A 63 -10.40 -2.27 -16.60
CA ASP A 63 -9.78 -3.59 -16.79
C ASP A 63 -8.89 -3.99 -15.61
N ALA A 64 -9.23 -5.10 -14.96
CA ALA A 64 -8.52 -5.65 -13.80
C ALA A 64 -7.04 -5.95 -14.10
N ARG A 65 -6.71 -6.41 -15.31
CA ARG A 65 -5.33 -6.79 -15.69
C ARG A 65 -4.43 -5.57 -15.77
N VAL A 66 -4.92 -4.49 -16.37
CA VAL A 66 -4.17 -3.22 -16.43
C VAL A 66 -4.03 -2.62 -15.03
N GLN A 67 -5.10 -2.67 -14.23
CA GLN A 67 -5.10 -2.11 -12.89
C GLN A 67 -4.15 -2.85 -11.94
N ILE A 68 -4.09 -4.19 -11.98
CA ILE A 68 -3.17 -4.94 -11.13
C ILE A 68 -1.72 -4.67 -11.50
N VAL A 69 -1.39 -4.55 -12.79
CA VAL A 69 -0.02 -4.20 -13.22
C VAL A 69 0.36 -2.80 -12.71
N LYS A 70 -0.51 -1.80 -12.88
CA LYS A 70 -0.25 -0.44 -12.38
C LYS A 70 -0.15 -0.41 -10.85
N PHE A 71 -1.03 -1.12 -10.15
CA PHE A 71 -1.01 -1.24 -8.69
C PHE A 71 0.31 -1.84 -8.21
N THR A 72 0.76 -2.94 -8.84
CA THR A 72 2.03 -3.59 -8.54
C THR A 72 3.21 -2.65 -8.77
N ILE A 73 3.27 -1.96 -9.92
CA ILE A 73 4.36 -1.02 -10.21
C ILE A 73 4.42 0.09 -9.15
N VAL A 74 3.28 0.72 -8.85
CA VAL A 74 3.22 1.79 -7.84
C VAL A 74 3.60 1.29 -6.45
N THR A 75 3.14 0.09 -6.06
CA THR A 75 3.48 -0.54 -4.77
C THR A 75 4.97 -0.85 -4.69
N LEU A 76 5.55 -1.42 -5.75
CA LEU A 76 6.96 -1.79 -5.76
C LEU A 76 7.85 -0.55 -5.76
N VAL A 77 7.51 0.51 -6.50
CA VAL A 77 8.23 1.78 -6.46
C VAL A 77 8.18 2.39 -5.07
N SER A 78 7.02 2.41 -4.42
CA SER A 78 6.92 2.97 -3.08
C SER A 78 7.68 2.14 -2.03
N LEU A 79 7.66 0.82 -2.15
CA LEU A 79 8.36 -0.09 -1.25
C LEU A 79 9.89 -0.07 -1.44
N TRP A 80 10.37 -0.18 -2.67
CA TRP A 80 11.79 -0.38 -2.97
C TRP A 80 12.57 0.89 -3.21
N LEU A 81 11.92 1.99 -3.58
CA LEU A 81 12.59 3.26 -3.86
C LEU A 81 12.19 4.33 -2.84
N LEU A 82 10.89 4.60 -2.70
CA LEU A 82 10.43 5.73 -1.90
C LEU A 82 10.71 5.53 -0.40
N GLN A 83 10.38 4.35 0.15
CA GLN A 83 10.60 4.09 1.57
C GLN A 83 12.09 4.18 1.97
N PRO A 84 13.03 3.48 1.29
CA PRO A 84 14.45 3.61 1.59
C PRO A 84 14.99 5.03 1.42
N ALA A 85 14.54 5.75 0.39
CA ALA A 85 14.94 7.14 0.16
C ALA A 85 14.52 8.06 1.31
N VAL A 86 13.29 7.90 1.83
CA VAL A 86 12.81 8.68 2.98
C VAL A 86 13.57 8.31 4.26
N ILE A 87 13.82 7.02 4.51
CA ILE A 87 14.61 6.59 5.67
C ILE A 87 16.01 7.20 5.62
N TRP A 88 16.67 7.16 4.46
CA TRP A 88 17.98 7.77 4.27
C TRP A 88 17.96 9.28 4.49
N ALA A 89 16.97 9.98 3.93
CA ALA A 89 16.82 11.43 4.09
C ALA A 89 16.60 11.82 5.57
N VAL A 90 15.74 11.11 6.30
CA VAL A 90 15.54 11.33 7.74
C VAL A 90 16.84 11.08 8.50
N SER A 91 17.52 9.98 8.20
CA SER A 91 18.79 9.64 8.85
C SER A 91 19.87 10.70 8.61
N ALA A 92 19.93 11.29 7.43
CA ALA A 92 20.87 12.38 7.11
C ALA A 92 20.60 13.67 7.91
N ILE A 93 19.34 13.93 8.28
CA ILE A 93 18.93 15.17 8.98
C ILE A 93 19.13 15.03 10.49
N ILE A 94 18.66 13.92 11.08
CA ILE A 94 18.60 13.75 12.55
C ILE A 94 19.57 12.70 13.10
N GLY A 95 20.38 12.06 12.24
CA GLY A 95 21.27 10.96 12.61
C GLY A 95 22.28 11.29 13.70
N ASN A 96 22.77 12.53 13.73
CA ASN A 96 23.74 12.98 14.74
C ASN A 96 23.09 13.43 16.06
N LEU A 97 21.75 13.50 16.11
CA LEU A 97 21.00 14.04 17.25
C LEU A 97 20.42 12.96 18.16
N PHE A 98 20.24 11.74 17.64
CA PHE A 98 19.58 10.64 18.34
C PHE A 98 20.35 9.33 18.13
N SER A 99 20.00 8.28 18.87
CA SER A 99 20.54 6.94 18.65
C SER A 99 20.00 6.32 17.36
N ASP A 100 20.78 5.43 16.74
CA ASP A 100 20.42 4.76 15.48
C ASP A 100 19.04 4.09 15.53
N GLU A 101 18.67 3.50 16.66
CA GLU A 101 17.37 2.86 16.88
C GLU A 101 16.21 3.86 16.78
N VAL A 102 16.35 5.03 17.41
CA VAL A 102 15.34 6.10 17.40
C VAL A 102 15.23 6.71 16.01
N VAL A 103 16.36 6.95 15.35
CA VAL A 103 16.41 7.47 13.99
C VAL A 103 15.73 6.51 13.02
N LEU A 104 15.99 5.21 13.14
CA LEU A 104 15.38 4.18 12.30
C LEU A 104 13.86 4.07 12.54
N LEU A 105 13.40 4.18 13.80
CA LEU A 105 11.98 4.21 14.13
C LEU A 105 11.28 5.42 13.47
N ILE A 106 11.83 6.63 13.66
CA ILE A 106 11.30 7.86 13.07
C ILE A 106 11.33 7.78 11.54
N GLY A 107 12.45 7.33 10.98
CA GLY A 107 12.62 7.13 9.54
C GLY A 107 11.57 6.19 8.96
N LYS A 108 11.32 5.04 9.60
CA LYS A 108 10.25 4.10 9.19
C LYS A 108 8.86 4.71 9.31
N ALA A 109 8.56 5.44 10.38
CA ALA A 109 7.28 6.10 10.55
C ALA A 109 7.02 7.13 9.44
N CYS A 110 7.99 8.00 9.16
CA CYS A 110 7.93 8.98 8.08
C CYS A 110 7.80 8.31 6.71
N ALA A 111 8.61 7.29 6.43
CA ALA A 111 8.56 6.54 5.18
C ALA A 111 7.20 5.86 4.96
N THR A 112 6.59 5.35 6.03
CA THR A 112 5.24 4.76 5.98
C THR A 112 4.20 5.82 5.63
N VAL A 113 4.19 6.98 6.30
CA VAL A 113 3.22 8.06 5.99
C VAL A 113 3.38 8.59 4.57
N VAL A 114 4.63 8.81 4.13
CA VAL A 114 4.93 9.28 2.77
C VAL A 114 4.52 8.25 1.72
N SER A 115 4.85 6.97 1.92
CA SER A 115 4.47 5.90 0.99
C SER A 115 2.95 5.66 0.95
N MET A 116 2.26 5.75 2.08
CA MET A 116 0.79 5.68 2.13
C MET A 116 0.15 6.82 1.33
N THR A 117 0.67 8.04 1.48
CA THR A 117 0.18 9.21 0.74
C THR A 117 0.43 9.05 -0.76
N TRP A 118 1.64 8.65 -1.14
CA TRP A 118 2.02 8.35 -2.52
C TRP A 118 1.11 7.28 -3.15
N ASN A 119 0.94 6.15 -2.47
CA ASN A 119 0.11 5.05 -2.92
C ASN A 119 -1.34 5.50 -3.09
N TYR A 120 -1.91 6.20 -2.11
CA TYR A 120 -3.29 6.71 -2.21
C TYR A 120 -3.47 7.63 -3.42
N LEU A 121 -2.58 8.60 -3.63
CA LEU A 121 -2.70 9.58 -4.71
C LEU A 121 -2.58 8.92 -6.10
N LEU A 122 -1.59 8.05 -6.30
CA LEU A 122 -1.42 7.35 -7.56
C LEU A 122 -2.50 6.29 -7.79
N TYR A 123 -3.00 5.65 -6.72
CA TYR A 123 -4.13 4.75 -6.85
C TYR A 123 -5.38 5.49 -7.29
N ALA A 124 -5.67 6.64 -6.68
CA ALA A 124 -6.84 7.45 -7.01
C ALA A 124 -6.79 8.02 -8.44
N ARG A 125 -5.60 8.43 -8.91
CA ARG A 125 -5.46 9.16 -10.19
C ARG A 125 -5.08 8.28 -11.37
N PHE A 126 -4.20 7.29 -11.16
CA PHE A 126 -3.56 6.55 -12.25
C PHE A 126 -3.98 5.07 -12.33
N VAL A 127 -4.13 4.41 -11.18
CA VAL A 127 -4.49 2.99 -11.12
C VAL A 127 -6.00 2.80 -11.26
N PHE A 128 -6.78 3.54 -10.47
CA PHE A 128 -8.24 3.42 -10.38
C PHE A 128 -8.91 4.76 -10.72
N PRO A 129 -8.74 5.28 -11.94
CA PRO A 129 -9.37 6.53 -12.33
C PRO A 129 -10.90 6.41 -12.19
N PRO A 130 -11.59 7.50 -11.79
CA PRO A 130 -13.04 7.58 -11.88
C PRO A 130 -13.48 7.30 -13.33
N ALA A 131 -14.64 6.67 -13.51
CA ALA A 131 -15.23 6.58 -14.84
C ALA A 131 -15.36 8.00 -15.41
N ALA A 132 -14.83 8.23 -16.61
CA ALA A 132 -15.00 9.51 -17.30
C ALA A 132 -16.50 9.74 -17.50
N ASP A 133 -17.01 10.84 -16.97
CA ASP A 133 -18.35 11.29 -17.28
C ASP A 133 -18.36 11.72 -18.76
N HIS A 134 -19.00 10.94 -19.62
CA HIS A 134 -19.05 11.18 -21.07
C HIS A 134 -19.97 12.36 -21.46
N THR A 135 -20.17 13.34 -20.58
CA THR A 135 -21.21 14.37 -20.72
C THR A 135 -20.71 15.69 -21.34
N GLU A 136 -19.47 15.77 -21.85
CA GLU A 136 -18.92 17.00 -22.49
C GLU A 136 -18.64 16.86 -24.00
N VAL A 137 -19.38 16.01 -24.73
CA VAL A 137 -19.27 15.95 -26.21
C VAL A 137 -20.65 16.11 -26.87
N MET A 138 -21.43 17.10 -26.44
CA MET A 138 -22.59 17.62 -27.18
C MET A 138 -22.88 19.08 -26.75
N GLU A 139 -21.98 20.01 -27.07
CA GLU A 139 -22.33 21.42 -27.30
C GLU A 139 -21.62 21.93 -28.56
#